data_AF-A0A2D6BLV5-F1
#
_entry.id   AF-A0A2D6BLV5-F1
#
_cell.length_a   1.000
_cell.length_b   1.000
_cell.length_c   1.000
_cell.angle_alpha   90.00
_cell.angle_beta   90.00
_cell.angle_gamma   90.00
#
_symmetry.space_group_name_H-M   'P 1'
#
loop_
_entity.id
_entity.type
_entity.pdbx_description
1 polymer ?
#
loop_
_entity_poly.entity_id
_entity_poly.type
_entity_poly.pdbx_seq_one_letter_code
_entity_poly.pdbx_strand_id
1 'polypeptide(L)'
;MAASSEIAHRELDGTDAEVLVYSYYRDAELRGSNLLYRLLRILKDDASQIALSEHLCDETRHAWLWTERIQELGKAPVPITDGYQVRIGKRCGVPRHPVDLLALTVVVEQRALKRYQEHLKRADTPDRTLEVLRSVSKDEGWHIDWVRQKAREIASAEGSPERYDEAVERYRAIDKEVWEELEGIERSWTEPR
;
A
#
# COMPACT_ATOMS: atom_id res chain seq x y z
N MET A 1 16.20 9.77 13.15
CA MET A 1 16.00 11.06 12.43
C MET A 1 17.07 11.13 11.36
N ALA A 2 16.69 11.24 10.07
CA ALA A 2 17.43 11.89 8.96
C ALA A 2 17.24 11.23 7.57
N ALA A 3 16.95 9.93 7.44
CA ALA A 3 17.01 9.30 6.10
C ALA A 3 15.96 9.80 5.10
N SER A 4 14.70 10.05 5.52
CA SER A 4 13.69 10.60 4.58
C SER A 4 13.86 12.09 4.28
N SER A 5 14.61 12.86 5.08
CA SER A 5 14.90 14.26 4.75
C SER A 5 16.19 14.44 3.96
N GLU A 6 17.14 13.50 4.05
CA GLU A 6 18.42 13.58 3.31
C GLU A 6 18.25 13.37 1.80
N ILE A 7 17.22 12.62 1.39
CA ILE A 7 16.92 12.40 -0.04
C ILE A 7 16.31 13.64 -0.68
N ALA A 8 15.65 14.52 0.09
CA ALA A 8 14.99 15.73 -0.43
C ALA A 8 15.97 16.83 -0.89
N HIS A 9 17.29 16.64 -0.73
CA HIS A 9 18.29 17.68 -0.99
C HIS A 9 19.41 17.27 -1.95
N ARG A 10 19.35 16.07 -2.53
CA ARG A 10 20.34 15.60 -3.51
C ARG A 10 19.64 15.38 -4.85
N GLU A 11 20.18 15.94 -5.94
CA GLU A 11 19.79 15.52 -7.28
C GLU A 11 20.01 14.01 -7.37
N LEU A 12 18.92 13.25 -7.43
CA LEU A 12 18.99 11.81 -7.61
C LEU A 12 19.32 11.55 -9.07
N ASP A 13 20.28 10.68 -9.33
CA ASP A 13 20.39 10.10 -10.66
C ASP A 13 19.14 9.24 -10.96
N GLY A 14 18.93 8.90 -12.24
CA GLY A 14 17.73 8.16 -12.64
C GLY A 14 17.55 6.83 -11.88
N THR A 15 18.64 6.14 -11.56
CA THR A 15 18.61 4.87 -10.83
C THR A 15 18.29 5.06 -9.35
N ASP A 16 18.83 6.11 -8.71
CA ASP A 16 18.53 6.44 -7.31
C ASP A 16 17.06 6.84 -7.14
N ALA A 17 16.47 7.54 -8.13
CA ALA A 17 15.05 7.84 -8.17
C ALA A 17 14.18 6.57 -8.29
N GLU A 18 14.57 5.60 -9.12
CA GLU A 18 13.88 4.31 -9.23
C GLU A 18 13.93 3.51 -7.94
N VAL A 19 15.11 3.40 -7.32
CA VAL A 19 15.29 2.70 -6.04
C VAL A 19 14.42 3.30 -4.95
N LEU A 20 14.29 4.63 -4.92
CA LEU A 20 13.40 5.31 -3.99
C LEU A 20 11.95 4.89 -4.21
N VAL A 21 11.45 4.96 -5.46
CA VAL A 21 10.07 4.56 -5.81
C VAL A 21 9.81 3.10 -5.43
N TYR A 22 10.73 2.19 -5.76
CA TYR A 22 10.58 0.76 -5.42
C TYR A 22 10.62 0.54 -3.90
N SER A 23 11.39 1.34 -3.17
CA SER A 23 11.41 1.30 -1.71
C SER A 23 10.09 1.77 -1.10
N TYR A 24 9.41 2.75 -1.72
CA TYR A 24 8.05 3.14 -1.34
C TYR A 24 7.02 2.03 -1.56
N TYR A 25 7.07 1.34 -2.71
CA TYR A 25 6.18 0.21 -2.96
C TYR A 25 6.44 -0.93 -1.99
N ARG A 26 7.70 -1.31 -1.80
CA ARG A 26 8.10 -2.30 -0.81
C ARG A 26 7.60 -1.96 0.60
N ASP A 27 7.72 -0.70 1.03
CA ASP A 27 7.22 -0.24 2.33
C ASP A 27 5.69 -0.33 2.42
N ALA A 28 4.98 -0.09 1.31
CA ALA A 28 3.53 -0.26 1.24
C ALA A 28 3.12 -1.72 1.49
N GLU A 29 3.71 -2.69 0.79
CA GLU A 29 3.37 -4.12 0.93
C GLU A 29 3.68 -4.65 2.34
N LEU A 30 4.82 -4.25 2.91
CA LEU A 30 5.20 -4.65 4.28
C LEU A 30 4.24 -4.10 5.33
N ARG A 31 3.65 -2.93 5.09
CA ARG A 31 2.67 -2.34 6.02
C ARG A 31 1.27 -2.89 5.78
N GLY A 32 0.90 -3.20 4.54
CA GLY A 32 -0.28 -4.00 4.21
C GLY A 32 -0.25 -5.34 4.94
N SER A 33 0.86 -6.06 4.85
CA SER A 33 1.13 -7.30 5.60
C SER A 33 0.87 -7.16 7.12
N ASN A 34 1.23 -6.03 7.72
CA ASN A 34 0.98 -5.78 9.14
C ASN A 34 -0.52 -5.58 9.46
N LEU A 35 -1.30 -4.99 8.55
CA LEU A 35 -2.76 -4.89 8.69
C LEU A 35 -3.41 -6.27 8.60
N LEU A 36 -2.99 -7.09 7.63
CA LEU A 36 -3.46 -8.47 7.47
C LEU A 36 -3.12 -9.34 8.69
N TYR A 37 -1.90 -9.21 9.23
CA TYR A 37 -1.54 -9.92 10.45
C TYR A 37 -2.41 -9.52 11.65
N ARG A 38 -2.81 -8.24 11.75
CA ARG A 38 -3.77 -7.81 12.78
C ARG A 38 -5.15 -8.42 12.54
N LEU A 39 -5.62 -8.46 11.28
CA LEU A 39 -6.90 -9.10 10.93
C LEU A 39 -6.90 -10.59 11.28
N LEU A 40 -5.82 -11.33 10.99
CA LEU A 40 -5.64 -12.73 11.39
C LEU A 40 -5.76 -12.94 12.91
N ARG A 41 -5.33 -11.94 13.69
CA ARG A 41 -5.44 -11.98 15.14
C ARG A 41 -6.85 -11.72 15.65
N ILE A 42 -7.71 -11.08 14.86
CA ILE A 42 -9.06 -10.66 15.25
C ILE A 42 -10.12 -11.63 14.71
N LEU A 43 -10.08 -11.93 13.41
CA LEU A 43 -11.04 -12.82 12.74
C LEU A 43 -10.61 -14.26 12.94
N LYS A 44 -11.45 -15.10 13.56
CA LYS A 44 -11.08 -16.46 13.98
C LYS A 44 -11.78 -17.58 13.24
N ASP A 45 -12.72 -17.26 12.36
CA ASP A 45 -13.36 -18.26 11.53
C ASP A 45 -12.38 -18.86 10.50
N ASP A 46 -12.58 -20.12 10.16
CA ASP A 46 -11.68 -20.90 9.30
C ASP A 46 -11.50 -20.25 7.92
N ALA A 47 -12.59 -19.72 7.34
CA ALA A 47 -12.54 -19.08 6.03
C ALA A 47 -11.67 -17.81 6.04
N SER A 48 -11.80 -16.97 7.06
CA SER A 48 -10.93 -15.80 7.22
C SER A 48 -9.48 -16.18 7.48
N GLN A 49 -9.22 -17.24 8.26
CA GLN A 49 -7.84 -17.69 8.51
C GLN A 49 -7.14 -18.15 7.24
N ILE A 50 -7.84 -18.89 6.37
CA ILE A 50 -7.30 -19.35 5.09
C ILE A 50 -7.01 -18.15 4.17
N ALA A 51 -8.02 -17.32 3.92
CA ALA A 51 -7.91 -16.24 2.96
C ALA A 51 -6.88 -15.17 3.37
N LEU A 52 -6.86 -14.77 4.65
CA LEU A 52 -5.88 -13.80 5.13
C LEU A 52 -4.46 -14.36 5.17
N SER A 53 -4.29 -15.68 5.32
CA SER A 53 -2.96 -16.31 5.26
C SER A 53 -2.42 -16.30 3.83
N GLU A 54 -3.27 -16.59 2.85
CA GLU A 54 -2.92 -16.48 1.43
C GLU A 54 -2.60 -15.03 1.06
N HIS A 55 -3.43 -14.09 1.50
CA HIS A 55 -3.22 -12.66 1.27
C HIS A 55 -1.91 -12.18 1.89
N LEU A 56 -1.63 -12.53 3.15
CA LEU A 56 -0.36 -12.21 3.80
C LEU A 56 0.85 -12.80 3.08
N CYS A 57 0.72 -14.02 2.54
CA CYS A 57 1.75 -14.66 1.73
C CYS A 57 2.02 -13.85 0.45
N ASP A 58 0.97 -13.38 -0.22
CA ASP A 58 1.11 -12.53 -1.41
C ASP A 58 1.78 -11.19 -1.10
N GLU A 59 1.33 -10.45 -0.09
CA GLU A 59 1.91 -9.15 0.27
C GLU A 59 3.41 -9.26 0.61
N THR A 60 3.78 -10.30 1.35
CA THR A 60 5.20 -10.52 1.69
C THR A 60 6.02 -10.95 0.48
N ARG A 61 5.43 -11.70 -0.46
CA ARG A 61 6.04 -12.00 -1.77
C ARG A 61 6.17 -10.74 -2.62
N HIS A 62 5.18 -9.85 -2.65
CA HIS A 62 5.24 -8.58 -3.38
C HIS A 62 6.37 -7.69 -2.84
N ALA A 63 6.48 -7.58 -1.51
CA ALA A 63 7.61 -6.88 -0.88
C ALA A 63 8.97 -7.47 -1.30
N TRP A 64 9.04 -8.81 -1.45
CA TRP A 64 10.23 -9.48 -1.94
C TRP A 64 10.52 -9.15 -3.41
N LEU A 65 9.52 -9.15 -4.30
CA LEU A 65 9.70 -8.79 -5.72
C LEU A 65 10.28 -7.38 -5.88
N TRP A 66 9.80 -6.42 -5.08
CA TRP A 66 10.40 -5.08 -5.05
C TRP A 66 11.82 -5.07 -4.51
N THR A 67 12.11 -5.90 -3.50
CA THR A 67 13.47 -6.06 -2.95
C THR A 67 14.41 -6.63 -4.00
N GLU A 68 14.00 -7.67 -4.71
CA GLU A 68 14.75 -8.30 -5.80
C GLU A 68 15.03 -7.27 -6.91
N ARG A 69 14.02 -6.51 -7.33
CA ARG A 69 14.20 -5.47 -8.36
C ARG A 69 15.23 -4.41 -7.95
N ILE A 70 15.26 -4.00 -6.68
CA ILE A 70 16.27 -3.07 -6.16
C ILE A 70 17.67 -3.72 -6.17
N GLN A 71 17.78 -5.01 -5.83
CA GLN A 71 19.05 -5.74 -5.87
C GLN A 71 19.58 -5.92 -7.30
N GLU A 72 18.70 -6.16 -8.28
CA GLU A 72 19.05 -6.25 -9.71
C GLU A 72 19.65 -4.92 -10.24
N LEU A 73 19.36 -3.78 -9.59
CA LEU A 73 19.99 -2.49 -9.87
C LEU A 73 21.35 -2.29 -9.15
N GLY A 74 21.82 -3.31 -8.41
CA GLY A 74 23.06 -3.24 -7.63
C GLY A 74 22.94 -2.39 -6.36
N LYS A 75 21.71 -2.18 -5.86
CA LYS A 75 21.40 -1.25 -4.76
C LYS A 75 20.72 -2.00 -3.59
N ALA A 76 20.47 -1.28 -2.51
CA ALA A 76 19.76 -1.79 -1.34
C ALA A 76 18.48 -0.99 -1.08
N PRO A 77 17.43 -1.60 -0.48
CA PRO A 77 16.21 -0.87 -0.14
C PRO A 77 16.48 0.30 0.81
N VAL A 78 15.83 1.42 0.54
CA VAL A 78 15.93 2.63 1.35
C VAL A 78 14.83 2.61 2.44
N PRO A 79 15.17 2.89 3.70
CA PRO A 79 14.16 3.02 4.76
C PRO A 79 13.21 4.20 4.51
N ILE A 80 11.91 3.91 4.38
CA ILE A 80 10.86 4.92 4.25
C ILE A 80 10.31 5.27 5.63
N THR A 81 10.68 6.45 6.14
CA THR A 81 10.27 6.88 7.48
C THR A 81 9.04 7.78 7.50
N ASP A 82 8.66 8.34 6.36
CA ASP A 82 7.49 9.22 6.24
C ASP A 82 6.77 9.08 4.88
N GLY A 83 6.39 7.85 4.54
CA GLY A 83 5.61 7.55 3.34
C GLY A 83 4.10 7.54 3.54
N TYR A 84 3.38 7.22 2.47
CA TYR A 84 1.91 7.15 2.44
C TYR A 84 1.33 6.39 3.63
N GLN A 85 1.80 5.17 3.88
CA GLN A 85 1.29 4.34 4.97
C GLN A 85 1.56 4.92 6.37
N VAL A 86 2.67 5.65 6.56
CA VAL A 86 2.94 6.36 7.81
C VAL A 86 1.95 7.51 7.99
N ARG A 87 1.71 8.27 6.93
CA ARG A 87 0.84 9.46 6.93
C ARG A 87 -0.64 9.09 7.09
N ILE A 88 -1.10 8.04 6.41
CA ILE A 88 -2.47 7.53 6.61
C ILE A 88 -2.64 6.96 8.01
N GLY A 89 -1.66 6.21 8.54
CA GLY A 89 -1.69 5.69 9.90
C GLY A 89 -1.77 6.78 10.97
N LYS A 90 -1.05 7.90 10.80
CA LYS A 90 -1.12 9.06 11.70
C LYS A 90 -2.51 9.71 11.73
N ARG A 91 -3.18 9.81 10.58
CA ARG A 91 -4.52 10.43 10.46
C ARG A 91 -5.65 9.49 10.89
N CYS A 92 -5.55 8.21 10.54
CA CYS A 92 -6.57 7.20 10.85
C CYS A 92 -6.51 6.70 12.29
N GLY A 93 -5.35 6.81 12.95
CA GLY A 93 -5.07 6.05 14.17
C GLY A 93 -5.04 4.54 13.90
N VAL A 94 -5.19 3.74 14.96
CA VAL A 94 -5.30 2.28 14.84
C VAL A 94 -6.76 1.87 14.98
N PRO A 95 -7.44 1.45 13.89
CA PRO A 95 -8.81 0.96 13.98
C PRO A 95 -8.88 -0.27 14.88
N ARG A 96 -9.87 -0.30 15.79
CA ARG A 96 -10.08 -1.43 16.72
C ARG A 96 -11.18 -2.38 16.26
N HIS A 97 -12.09 -1.89 15.42
CA HIS A 97 -13.20 -2.68 14.92
C HIS A 97 -12.79 -3.44 13.66
N PRO A 98 -13.17 -4.73 13.50
CA PRO A 98 -12.81 -5.52 12.32
C PRO A 98 -13.28 -4.87 11.01
N VAL A 99 -14.53 -4.41 10.95
CA VAL A 99 -15.10 -3.70 9.78
C VAL A 99 -14.27 -2.46 9.40
N ASP A 100 -13.86 -1.65 10.37
CA ASP A 100 -13.04 -0.46 10.10
C ASP A 100 -11.63 -0.84 9.61
N LEU A 101 -11.06 -1.91 10.15
CA LEU A 101 -9.74 -2.39 9.73
C LEU A 101 -9.78 -2.96 8.30
N LEU A 102 -10.83 -3.70 7.95
CA LEU A 102 -11.07 -4.19 6.58
C LEU A 102 -11.32 -3.01 5.63
N ALA A 103 -12.13 -2.01 6.02
CA ALA A 103 -12.37 -0.82 5.22
C ALA A 103 -11.08 -0.02 4.95
N LEU A 104 -10.21 0.15 5.95
CA LEU A 104 -8.90 0.76 5.76
C LEU A 104 -8.04 -0.06 4.80
N THR A 105 -8.05 -1.39 4.93
CA THR A 105 -7.31 -2.32 4.07
C THR A 105 -7.71 -2.15 2.60
N VAL A 106 -9.02 -2.10 2.30
CA VAL A 106 -9.52 -1.84 0.94
C VAL A 106 -9.01 -0.52 0.37
N VAL A 107 -9.02 0.55 1.17
CA VAL A 107 -8.60 1.87 0.69
C VAL A 107 -7.10 1.91 0.37
N VAL A 108 -6.26 1.29 1.20
CA VAL A 108 -4.81 1.27 0.96
C VAL A 108 -4.43 0.37 -0.22
N GLU A 109 -5.09 -0.76 -0.42
CA GLU A 109 -4.89 -1.64 -1.59
C GLU A 109 -5.33 -0.96 -2.88
N GLN A 110 -6.51 -0.33 -2.89
CA GLN A 110 -6.97 0.45 -4.04
C GLN A 110 -5.98 1.56 -4.42
N ARG A 111 -5.36 2.20 -3.41
CA ARG A 111 -4.32 3.20 -3.64
C ARG A 111 -3.06 2.60 -4.23
N ALA A 112 -2.55 1.49 -3.68
CA ALA A 112 -1.37 0.80 -4.19
C ALA A 112 -1.57 0.35 -5.64
N LEU A 113 -2.68 -0.35 -5.92
CA LEU A 113 -3.07 -0.78 -7.26
C LEU A 113 -3.15 0.39 -8.25
N LYS A 114 -3.78 1.51 -7.86
CA LYS A 114 -3.84 2.70 -8.71
C LYS A 114 -2.43 3.21 -9.05
N ARG A 115 -1.53 3.25 -8.07
CA ARG A 115 -0.15 3.70 -8.28
C ARG A 115 0.61 2.74 -9.22
N TYR A 116 0.42 1.43 -9.08
CA TYR A 116 1.01 0.44 -10.00
C TYR A 116 0.50 0.61 -11.42
N GLN A 117 -0.81 0.82 -11.60
CA GLN A 117 -1.42 1.06 -12.90
C GLN A 117 -0.96 2.37 -13.54
N GLU A 118 -0.73 3.42 -12.76
CA GLU A 118 -0.14 4.67 -13.24
C GLU A 118 1.32 4.46 -13.68
N HIS A 119 2.09 3.68 -12.94
CA HIS A 119 3.47 3.36 -13.30
C HIS A 119 3.54 2.52 -14.59
N LEU A 120 2.68 1.53 -14.73
CA LEU A 120 2.58 0.69 -15.94
C LEU A 120 2.34 1.48 -17.24
N LYS A 121 1.81 2.70 -17.14
CA LYS A 121 1.51 3.58 -18.28
C LYS A 121 2.68 4.49 -18.67
N ARG A 122 3.76 4.56 -17.87
CA ARG A 122 4.91 5.41 -18.16
C ARG A 122 5.76 4.79 -19.27
N ALA A 123 6.05 5.58 -20.30
CA ALA A 123 6.73 5.14 -21.51
C ALA A 123 8.21 4.73 -21.29
N ASP A 124 8.82 5.25 -20.23
CA ASP A 124 10.22 5.06 -19.85
C ASP A 124 10.42 3.96 -18.80
N THR A 125 9.37 3.22 -18.42
CA THR A 125 9.48 2.14 -17.42
C THR A 125 10.29 0.96 -18.00
N PRO A 126 11.38 0.50 -17.35
CA PRO A 126 12.13 -0.65 -17.81
C PRO A 126 11.28 -1.94 -17.86
N ASP A 127 11.52 -2.81 -18.85
CA ASP A 127 10.77 -4.06 -19.04
C ASP A 127 10.71 -4.92 -17.78
N ARG A 128 11.85 -5.07 -17.10
CA ARG A 128 11.93 -5.84 -15.86
C ARG A 128 11.06 -5.26 -14.74
N THR A 129 10.93 -3.93 -14.68
CA THR A 129 10.03 -3.25 -13.74
C THR A 129 8.57 -3.43 -14.16
N LEU A 130 8.25 -3.43 -15.45
CA LEU A 130 6.92 -3.75 -15.96
C LEU A 130 6.49 -5.18 -15.58
N GLU A 131 7.40 -6.14 -15.62
CA GLU A 131 7.13 -7.51 -15.16
C GLU A 131 6.74 -7.56 -13.69
N VAL A 132 7.50 -6.89 -12.82
CA VAL A 132 7.21 -6.82 -11.37
C VAL A 132 5.86 -6.15 -11.14
N LEU A 133 5.60 -5.00 -11.77
CA LEU A 133 4.34 -4.28 -11.68
C LEU A 133 3.13 -5.15 -12.09
N ARG A 134 3.24 -5.90 -13.19
CA ARG A 134 2.19 -6.83 -13.62
C ARG A 134 2.00 -7.97 -12.64
N SER A 135 3.10 -8.48 -12.07
CA SER A 135 3.05 -9.57 -11.10
C SER A 135 2.32 -9.16 -9.83
N VAL A 136 2.64 -7.99 -9.25
CA VAL A 136 1.97 -7.53 -8.02
C VAL A 136 0.51 -7.14 -8.29
N SER A 137 0.25 -6.44 -9.40
CA SER A 137 -1.12 -5.97 -9.74
C SER A 137 -2.11 -7.11 -10.03
N LYS A 138 -1.64 -8.31 -10.35
CA LYS A 138 -2.50 -9.45 -10.69
C LYS A 138 -3.30 -9.93 -9.47
N ASP A 139 -2.72 -9.84 -8.29
CA ASP A 139 -3.30 -10.42 -7.07
C ASP A 139 -4.28 -9.45 -6.39
N GLU A 140 -4.06 -8.15 -6.54
CA GLU A 140 -4.86 -7.05 -5.94
C GLU A 140 -6.38 -7.16 -6.17
N GLY A 141 -6.80 -7.70 -7.32
CA GLY A 141 -8.22 -7.84 -7.64
C GLY A 141 -8.94 -8.77 -6.66
N TRP A 142 -8.35 -9.94 -6.36
CA TRP A 142 -8.97 -10.89 -5.45
C TRP A 142 -8.85 -10.44 -3.99
N HIS A 143 -7.73 -9.80 -3.62
CA HIS A 143 -7.51 -9.18 -2.31
C HIS A 143 -8.63 -8.21 -1.96
N ILE A 144 -8.83 -7.21 -2.82
CA ILE A 144 -9.84 -6.18 -2.64
C ILE A 144 -11.24 -6.80 -2.57
N ASP A 145 -11.59 -7.69 -3.49
CA ASP A 145 -12.95 -8.26 -3.54
C ASP A 145 -13.25 -9.09 -2.29
N TRP A 146 -12.30 -9.90 -1.82
CA TRP A 146 -12.46 -10.71 -0.62
C TRP A 146 -12.62 -9.83 0.64
N VAL A 147 -11.74 -8.85 0.84
CA VAL A 147 -11.79 -7.96 2.01
C VAL A 147 -13.13 -7.21 2.05
N ARG A 148 -13.60 -6.70 0.90
CA ARG A 148 -14.91 -6.02 0.78
C ARG A 148 -16.06 -6.94 1.16
N GLN A 149 -16.06 -8.17 0.66
CA GLN A 149 -17.12 -9.13 0.94
C GLN A 149 -17.15 -9.48 2.43
N LYS A 150 -16.00 -9.80 3.03
CA LYS A 150 -15.89 -10.13 4.45
C LYS A 150 -16.34 -8.97 5.34
N ALA A 151 -15.99 -7.73 4.99
CA ALA A 151 -16.39 -6.56 5.78
C ALA A 151 -17.91 -6.36 5.79
N ARG A 152 -18.57 -6.54 4.64
CA ARG A 152 -20.02 -6.46 4.50
C ARG A 152 -20.76 -7.60 5.20
N GLU A 153 -20.18 -8.79 5.18
CA GLU A 153 -20.68 -9.95 5.92
C GLU A 153 -20.73 -9.65 7.42
N ILE A 154 -19.61 -9.18 7.99
CA ILE A 154 -19.52 -8.85 9.42
C ILE A 154 -20.48 -7.70 9.76
N ALA A 155 -20.47 -6.61 8.98
CA ALA A 155 -21.33 -5.46 9.21
C ALA A 155 -22.83 -5.83 9.19
N SER A 156 -23.23 -6.70 8.25
CA SER A 156 -24.60 -7.22 8.18
C SER A 156 -24.95 -8.11 9.38
N ALA A 157 -24.04 -9.01 9.78
CA ALA A 157 -24.25 -9.92 10.90
C ALA A 157 -24.38 -9.17 12.25
N GLU A 158 -23.71 -8.02 12.39
CA GLU A 158 -23.79 -7.15 13.56
C GLU A 158 -25.01 -6.21 13.54
N GLY A 159 -25.79 -6.20 12.45
CA GLY A 159 -26.98 -5.35 12.31
C GLY A 159 -26.69 -3.89 11.92
N SER A 160 -25.49 -3.61 11.39
CA SER A 160 -25.08 -2.29 10.89
C SER A 160 -24.48 -2.38 9.48
N PRO A 161 -25.25 -2.81 8.46
CA PRO A 161 -24.74 -3.04 7.11
C PRO A 161 -24.09 -1.82 6.46
N GLU A 162 -24.54 -0.61 6.81
CA GLU A 162 -24.01 0.68 6.35
C GLU A 162 -22.60 1.00 6.89
N ARG A 163 -22.21 0.41 8.02
CA ARG A 163 -20.94 0.72 8.72
C ARG A 163 -19.74 0.59 7.79
N TYR A 164 -19.74 -0.42 6.94
CA TYR A 164 -18.64 -0.67 6.01
C TYR A 164 -18.50 0.48 5.00
N ASP A 165 -19.60 0.88 4.36
CA ASP A 165 -19.56 1.93 3.34
C ASP A 165 -19.22 3.29 3.99
N GLU A 166 -19.73 3.58 5.18
CA GLU A 166 -19.36 4.77 5.97
C GLU A 166 -17.86 4.80 6.31
N ALA A 167 -17.30 3.65 6.74
CA ALA A 167 -15.88 3.54 7.06
C ALA A 167 -15.01 3.74 5.80
N VAL A 168 -15.40 3.16 4.67
CA VAL A 168 -14.70 3.35 3.39
C VAL A 168 -14.70 4.81 2.97
N GLU A 169 -15.84 5.49 3.01
CA GLU A 169 -15.92 6.90 2.63
C GLU A 169 -15.07 7.79 3.54
N ARG A 170 -15.09 7.53 4.86
CA ARG A 170 -14.20 8.19 5.82
C ARG A 170 -12.73 7.98 5.48
N TYR A 171 -12.30 6.75 5.20
CA TYR A 171 -10.91 6.46 4.88
C TYR A 171 -10.49 6.98 3.50
N ARG A 172 -11.40 7.04 2.53
CA ARG A 172 -11.16 7.68 1.23
C ARG A 172 -10.93 9.18 1.33
N ALA A 173 -11.69 9.87 2.19
CA ALA A 173 -11.45 11.28 2.46
C ALA A 173 -10.04 11.51 3.01
N ILE A 174 -9.62 10.67 3.98
CA ILE A 174 -8.27 10.73 4.55
C ILE A 174 -7.20 10.39 3.50
N ASP A 175 -7.40 9.32 2.70
CA ASP A 175 -6.50 8.94 1.62
C ASP A 175 -6.29 10.09 0.62
N LYS A 176 -7.37 10.77 0.23
CA LYS A 176 -7.30 11.92 -0.67
C LYS A 176 -6.42 13.03 -0.09
N GLU A 177 -6.62 13.41 1.17
CA GLU A 177 -5.80 14.44 1.84
C GLU A 177 -4.32 14.03 1.95
N VAL A 178 -4.05 12.78 2.31
CA VAL A 178 -2.68 12.24 2.39
C VAL A 178 -2.01 12.28 1.02
N TRP A 179 -2.75 11.89 -0.02
CA TRP A 179 -2.23 11.79 -1.37
C TRP A 179 -1.96 13.17 -1.98
N GLU A 180 -2.86 14.12 -1.81
CA GLU A 180 -2.67 15.50 -2.27
C GLU A 180 -1.42 16.14 -1.64
N GLU A 181 -1.17 15.88 -0.35
CA GLU A 181 0.04 16.31 0.34
C GLU A 181 1.30 15.67 -0.26
N LEU A 182 1.28 14.36 -0.52
CA LEU A 182 2.40 13.64 -1.11
C LEU A 182 2.69 14.07 -2.54
N GLU A 183 1.67 14.22 -3.38
CA GLU A 183 1.85 14.73 -4.75
C GLU A 183 2.43 16.14 -4.76
N GLY A 184 2.09 16.98 -3.78
CA GLY A 184 2.69 18.31 -3.62
C GLY A 184 4.18 18.22 -3.33
N ILE A 185 4.58 17.27 -2.47
CA ILE A 185 5.99 17.01 -2.14
C ILE A 185 6.71 16.45 -3.37
N GLU A 186 6.16 15.43 -4.04
CA GLU A 186 6.78 14.80 -5.22
C GLU A 186 6.98 15.82 -6.36
N ARG A 187 5.99 16.68 -6.63
CA ARG A 187 6.11 17.75 -7.63
C ARG A 187 7.23 18.74 -7.31
N SER A 188 7.40 19.06 -6.02
CA SER A 188 8.46 19.97 -5.57
C SER A 188 9.88 19.43 -5.79
N TRP A 189 10.04 18.13 -6.07
CA TRP A 189 11.32 17.50 -6.42
C TRP A 189 11.63 17.59 -7.92
N THR A 190 10.62 17.83 -8.75
CA THR A 190 10.75 17.80 -10.22
C THR A 190 10.70 19.17 -10.89
N GLU A 191 10.25 20.21 -10.19
CA GLU A 191 10.26 21.59 -10.70
C GLU A 191 11.61 22.27 -10.43
N PRO A 192 12.28 22.84 -11.45
CA PRO A 192 13.47 23.66 -11.21
C PRO A 192 13.05 24.93 -10.45
N ARG A 193 13.75 25.20 -9.35
CA ARG A 193 13.62 26.48 -8.62
C ARG A 193 14.21 27.63 -9.43
#